data_AF-A0A5E4NTQ5-F1
#
_entry.id   AF-A0A5E4NTQ5-F1
#
_cell.length_a   1.000
_cell.length_b   1.000
_cell.length_c   1.000
_cell.angle_alpha   90.00
_cell.angle_beta   90.00
_cell.angle_gamma   90.00
#
_symmetry.space_group_name_H-M   'P 1'
#
loop_
_entity.id
_entity.type
_entity.pdbx_description
1 polymer ?
#
loop_
_entity_poly.entity_id
_entity_poly.type
_entity_poly.pdbx_seq_one_letter_code
_entity_poly.pdbx_strand_id
1 'polypeptide(L)'
;MGYQGKDLKEYGIKIEIVRGICEDFWVHQDTPPELLAQRDPGHLNVAVFGLGKTGLSVINALINSGAKVYAWDDDNEKILKAKRMHEKCNFVHPKQYNWHKINSLIISPGLDPQLHWITKLAKCKIKSDIELFLETLTTKQKVVGITGTNGKSTTTSLIGHILKVAGKKVGIGGNLGNPVLNLNADEEIYVVELSSFQLELIDEMNVDIAILLNITPDHIDRHRSMENYIRIKSKLINGSKTAVIGHNTAGVFNSFTGNKVPISENSNEVLCNFLSNNIRPLPIYGKRRSTREDRRMYLRNVARFDNKIVQKLSFERSLFIQVKNENCFT
;
A
#
# COMPACT_ATOMS: atom_id res chain seq x y z
N MET A 1 18.83 -33.69 24.20
CA MET A 1 17.37 -33.92 24.27
C MET A 1 16.74 -33.33 23.03
N GLY A 2 16.46 -34.18 22.04
CA GLY A 2 15.86 -33.77 20.77
C GLY A 2 14.34 -33.73 20.88
N TYR A 3 13.72 -32.71 20.29
CA TYR A 3 12.28 -32.65 20.10
C TYR A 3 11.92 -33.53 18.90
N GLN A 4 11.39 -34.74 19.16
CA GLN A 4 10.69 -35.54 18.16
C GLN A 4 9.29 -34.94 17.96
N GLY A 5 9.03 -34.36 16.79
CA GLY A 5 7.71 -33.93 16.39
C GLY A 5 6.79 -35.15 16.23
N LYS A 6 5.70 -35.19 16.99
CA LYS A 6 4.64 -36.19 16.82
C LYS A 6 3.86 -35.91 15.53
N ASP A 7 3.58 -36.98 14.79
CA ASP A 7 2.88 -37.00 13.51
C ASP A 7 1.37 -36.67 13.71
N LEU A 8 0.81 -35.78 12.88
CA LEU A 8 -0.55 -35.21 13.01
C LEU A 8 -1.68 -36.22 12.73
N LYS A 9 -1.37 -37.51 12.56
CA LYS A 9 -2.33 -38.58 12.29
C LYS A 9 -3.07 -39.09 13.54
N GLU A 10 -2.57 -38.82 14.75
CA GLU A 10 -3.19 -39.28 16.00
C GLU A 10 -4.54 -38.61 16.34
N TYR A 11 -4.92 -37.53 15.65
CA TYR A 11 -6.18 -36.81 15.91
C TYR A 11 -7.37 -37.26 15.07
N GLY A 12 -7.28 -38.36 14.30
CA GLY A 12 -8.42 -38.92 13.57
C GLY A 12 -8.97 -38.01 12.44
N ILE A 13 -8.19 -37.03 11.98
CA ILE A 13 -8.58 -36.12 10.90
C ILE A 13 -8.34 -36.81 9.55
N LYS A 14 -9.42 -37.16 8.84
CA LYS A 14 -9.35 -37.57 7.43
C LYS A 14 -8.93 -36.36 6.59
N ILE A 15 -7.73 -36.42 6.02
CA ILE A 15 -7.30 -35.48 4.97
C ILE A 15 -7.81 -36.03 3.64
N GLU A 16 -8.92 -35.50 3.15
CA GLU A 16 -9.29 -35.64 1.74
C GLU A 16 -8.46 -34.64 0.92
N ILE A 17 -7.54 -35.17 0.12
CA ILE A 17 -6.90 -34.40 -0.94
C ILE A 17 -7.92 -34.22 -2.05
N VAL A 18 -8.65 -33.10 -2.03
CA VAL A 18 -9.47 -32.69 -3.16
C VAL A 18 -8.54 -32.18 -4.26
N ARG A 19 -8.27 -33.05 -5.24
CA ARG A 19 -7.74 -32.64 -6.55
C ARG A 19 -8.91 -32.33 -7.48
N GLY A 20 -8.93 -31.09 -7.99
CA GLY A 20 -9.87 -30.60 -9.01
C GLY A 20 -10.40 -29.22 -8.62
N ILE A 21 -10.42 -28.18 -9.45
CA ILE A 21 -10.37 -28.07 -10.91
C ILE A 21 -9.72 -26.72 -11.29
N CYS A 22 -9.14 -26.72 -12.48
CA CYS A 22 -8.48 -25.64 -13.23
C CYS A 22 -9.45 -24.53 -13.69
N GLU A 23 -8.87 -23.44 -14.20
CA GLU A 23 -9.47 -22.52 -15.19
C GLU A 23 -10.75 -21.79 -14.74
N ASP A 24 -10.58 -20.65 -14.06
CA ASP A 24 -11.42 -19.44 -14.24
C ASP A 24 -10.95 -18.37 -13.25
N PHE A 25 -9.91 -17.64 -13.64
CA PHE A 25 -9.55 -16.37 -13.00
C PHE A 25 -9.74 -15.27 -14.04
N TRP A 26 -10.47 -14.23 -13.64
CA TRP A 26 -10.85 -13.02 -14.40
C TRP A 26 -12.15 -13.06 -15.19
N VAL A 27 -13.28 -13.14 -14.49
CA VAL A 27 -14.54 -12.56 -14.99
C VAL A 27 -15.18 -11.73 -13.86
N HIS A 28 -15.10 -10.40 -13.97
CA HIS A 28 -15.98 -9.52 -13.21
C HIS A 28 -17.42 -9.72 -13.74
N GLN A 29 -18.37 -9.93 -12.82
CA GLN A 29 -19.79 -10.17 -13.13
C GLN A 29 -20.47 -9.03 -13.91
N ASP A 30 -19.81 -7.89 -14.11
CA ASP A 30 -20.35 -6.71 -14.80
C ASP A 30 -19.59 -6.34 -16.09
N THR A 31 -18.77 -7.24 -16.65
CA THR A 31 -18.02 -6.95 -17.89
C THR A 31 -18.92 -7.12 -19.13
N PRO A 32 -19.09 -6.10 -20.00
CA PRO A 32 -19.86 -6.22 -21.23
C PRO A 32 -19.38 -7.41 -22.08
N PRO A 33 -20.28 -8.26 -22.64
CA PRO A 33 -19.91 -9.45 -23.40
C PRO A 33 -18.98 -9.18 -24.59
N GLU A 34 -19.02 -7.96 -25.16
CA GLU A 34 -18.15 -7.57 -26.27
C GLU A 34 -16.66 -7.43 -25.88
N LEU A 35 -16.35 -7.16 -24.61
CA LEU A 35 -14.98 -7.07 -24.08
C LEU A 35 -14.39 -8.44 -23.70
N LEU A 36 -15.25 -9.44 -23.44
CA LEU A 36 -14.84 -10.81 -23.11
C LEU A 36 -14.40 -11.59 -24.36
N ALA A 37 -14.93 -11.24 -25.54
CA ALA A 37 -14.55 -11.88 -26.81
C ALA A 37 -13.12 -11.56 -27.30
N GLN A 38 -12.36 -10.68 -26.61
CA GLN A 38 -10.98 -10.30 -26.97
C GLN A 38 -9.90 -10.83 -26.01
N ARG A 39 -10.25 -11.55 -24.95
CA ARG A 39 -9.28 -12.04 -23.96
C ARG A 39 -9.25 -13.57 -23.93
N ASP A 40 -8.42 -14.13 -24.81
CA ASP A 40 -7.82 -15.44 -24.60
C ASP A 40 -6.74 -15.30 -23.50
N PRO A 41 -6.90 -15.88 -22.30
CA PRO A 41 -5.92 -15.79 -21.22
C PRO A 41 -4.53 -16.32 -21.60
N GLY A 42 -4.43 -17.14 -22.66
CA GLY A 42 -3.17 -17.63 -23.22
C GLY A 42 -2.37 -16.61 -24.05
N HIS A 43 -2.84 -15.36 -24.21
CA HIS A 43 -2.28 -14.40 -25.17
C HIS A 43 -1.73 -13.08 -24.61
N LEU A 44 -1.77 -12.83 -23.29
CA LEU A 44 -1.20 -11.60 -22.73
C LEU A 44 0.34 -11.66 -22.73
N ASN A 45 0.97 -10.88 -23.60
CA ASN A 45 2.42 -10.71 -23.63
C ASN A 45 2.80 -9.48 -22.81
N VAL A 46 3.57 -9.68 -21.75
CA VAL A 46 3.99 -8.59 -20.86
C VAL A 46 5.50 -8.54 -20.80
N ALA A 47 6.06 -7.35 -21.02
CA ALA A 47 7.47 -7.10 -20.84
C ALA A 47 7.74 -6.60 -19.42
N VAL A 48 8.82 -7.06 -18.79
CA VAL A 48 9.28 -6.63 -17.47
C VAL A 48 10.72 -6.18 -17.60
N PHE A 49 11.00 -4.93 -17.21
CA PHE A 49 12.34 -4.36 -17.22
C PHE A 49 12.81 -4.01 -15.81
N GLY A 50 14.00 -4.51 -15.46
CA GLY A 50 14.55 -4.49 -14.12
C GLY A 50 14.18 -5.77 -13.37
N LEU A 51 15.19 -6.52 -12.94
CA LEU A 51 15.09 -7.86 -12.34
C LEU A 51 15.58 -7.86 -10.88
N GLY A 52 15.37 -6.73 -10.20
CA GLY A 52 15.50 -6.64 -8.75
C GLY A 52 14.34 -7.32 -8.01
N LYS A 53 14.21 -7.06 -6.72
CA LYS A 53 13.15 -7.64 -5.87
C LYS A 53 11.74 -7.41 -6.42
N THR A 54 11.46 -6.18 -6.85
CA THR A 54 10.17 -5.80 -7.45
C THR A 54 9.95 -6.49 -8.79
N GLY A 55 10.93 -6.47 -9.69
CA GLY A 55 10.83 -7.12 -11.00
C GLY A 55 10.56 -8.62 -10.92
N LEU A 56 11.25 -9.33 -10.02
CA LEU A 56 11.01 -10.76 -9.79
C LEU A 56 9.61 -11.03 -9.22
N SER A 57 9.10 -10.14 -8.36
CA SER A 57 7.72 -10.22 -7.85
C SER A 57 6.69 -10.07 -8.99
N VAL A 58 6.90 -9.10 -9.89
CA VAL A 58 6.08 -8.91 -11.09
C VAL A 58 6.11 -10.14 -11.99
N ILE A 59 7.29 -10.69 -12.26
CA ILE A 59 7.44 -11.90 -13.09
C ILE A 59 6.64 -13.06 -12.50
N ASN A 60 6.75 -13.30 -11.19
CA ASN A 60 6.00 -14.37 -10.52
C ASN A 60 4.49 -14.18 -10.64
N ALA A 61 3.99 -12.97 -10.38
CA ALA A 61 2.57 -12.67 -10.49
C ALA A 61 2.04 -12.91 -11.91
N LEU A 62 2.78 -12.48 -12.93
CA LEU A 62 2.40 -12.63 -14.33
C LEU A 62 2.47 -14.08 -14.82
N ILE A 63 3.48 -14.86 -14.42
CA ILE A 63 3.54 -16.29 -14.76
C ILE A 63 2.35 -17.02 -14.14
N ASN A 64 2.04 -16.73 -12.88
CA ASN A 64 0.93 -17.36 -12.17
C ASN A 64 -0.43 -16.98 -12.76
N SER A 65 -0.54 -15.83 -13.44
CA SER A 65 -1.74 -15.45 -14.19
C SER A 65 -1.81 -16.04 -15.61
N GLY A 66 -0.83 -16.85 -16.03
CA GLY A 66 -0.76 -17.44 -17.37
C GLY A 66 -0.19 -16.52 -18.46
N ALA A 67 0.33 -15.34 -18.11
CA ALA A 67 0.87 -14.41 -19.09
C ALA A 67 2.21 -14.89 -19.68
N LYS A 68 2.46 -14.56 -20.94
CA LYS A 68 3.76 -14.77 -21.58
C LYS A 68 4.67 -13.60 -21.23
N VAL A 69 5.69 -13.88 -20.42
CA VAL A 69 6.58 -12.85 -19.90
C VAL A 69 7.86 -12.72 -20.72
N TYR A 70 8.22 -11.49 -21.06
CA TYR A 70 9.50 -11.08 -21.63
C TYR A 70 10.26 -10.29 -20.57
N ALA A 71 11.50 -10.67 -20.26
CA ALA A 71 12.19 -10.13 -19.08
C ALA A 71 13.61 -9.70 -19.44
N TRP A 72 14.02 -8.53 -18.94
CA TRP A 72 15.37 -8.00 -19.17
C TRP A 72 15.85 -7.08 -18.03
N ASP A 73 17.17 -6.98 -17.85
CA ASP A 73 17.86 -6.01 -17.00
C ASP A 73 19.15 -5.59 -17.73
N ASP A 74 19.67 -4.39 -17.45
CA ASP A 74 20.98 -4.01 -17.99
C ASP A 74 22.13 -4.77 -17.30
N ASP A 75 21.85 -5.36 -16.14
CA ASP A 75 22.76 -6.23 -15.40
C ASP A 75 22.63 -7.71 -15.82
N ASN A 76 23.67 -8.21 -16.51
CA ASN A 76 23.74 -9.59 -16.97
C ASN A 76 23.68 -10.62 -15.83
N GLU A 77 24.20 -10.32 -14.64
CA GLU A 77 24.14 -11.26 -13.51
C GLU A 77 22.69 -11.47 -13.05
N LYS A 78 21.90 -10.40 -13.01
CA LYS A 78 20.47 -10.49 -12.69
C LYS A 78 19.69 -11.26 -13.74
N ILE A 79 20.00 -11.09 -15.03
CA ILE A 79 19.41 -11.89 -16.11
C ILE A 79 19.70 -13.37 -15.89
N LEU A 80 20.97 -13.73 -15.67
CA LEU A 80 21.37 -15.13 -15.47
C LEU A 80 20.70 -15.75 -14.24
N LYS A 81 20.59 -14.99 -13.15
CA LYS A 81 19.89 -15.43 -11.93
C LYS A 81 18.39 -15.63 -12.19
N ALA A 82 17.73 -14.67 -12.82
CA ALA A 82 16.30 -14.77 -13.13
C ALA A 82 16.00 -15.92 -14.09
N LYS A 83 16.87 -16.16 -15.08
CA LYS A 83 16.74 -17.27 -16.03
C LYS A 83 16.76 -18.64 -15.37
N ARG A 84 17.58 -18.83 -14.32
CA ARG A 84 17.61 -20.06 -13.52
C ARG A 84 16.34 -20.27 -12.68
N MET A 85 15.67 -19.18 -12.29
CA MET A 85 14.47 -19.23 -11.44
C MET A 85 13.17 -19.31 -12.25
N HIS A 86 13.17 -18.78 -13.48
CA HIS A 86 11.98 -18.59 -14.31
C HIS A 86 12.22 -19.07 -15.74
N GLU A 87 12.43 -20.38 -15.93
CA GLU A 87 12.75 -20.97 -17.24
C GLU A 87 11.66 -20.71 -18.31
N LYS A 88 10.41 -20.48 -17.88
CA LYS A 88 9.28 -20.15 -18.77
C LYS A 88 9.29 -18.72 -19.31
N CYS A 89 10.17 -17.84 -18.80
CA CYS A 89 10.29 -16.46 -19.28
C CYS A 89 11.18 -16.33 -20.51
N ASN A 90 10.85 -15.36 -21.35
CA ASN A 90 11.63 -15.02 -22.54
C ASN A 90 12.69 -13.97 -22.18
N PHE A 91 13.93 -14.41 -21.93
CA PHE A 91 15.09 -13.54 -21.71
C PHE A 91 15.81 -13.22 -23.01
N VAL A 92 15.10 -12.58 -23.95
CA VAL A 92 15.69 -12.06 -25.20
C VAL A 92 15.87 -10.54 -25.09
N HIS A 93 16.87 -10.00 -25.79
CA HIS A 93 17.18 -8.57 -25.70
C HIS A 93 16.00 -7.73 -26.24
N PRO A 94 15.55 -6.65 -25.56
CA PRO A 94 14.35 -5.90 -25.94
C PRO A 94 14.30 -5.30 -27.35
N LYS A 95 15.46 -5.06 -27.96
CA LYS A 95 15.57 -4.70 -29.40
C LYS A 95 15.03 -5.79 -30.35
N GLN A 96 14.90 -7.02 -29.88
CA GLN A 96 14.39 -8.16 -30.64
C GLN A 96 12.89 -8.42 -30.35
N TYR A 97 12.26 -7.66 -29.44
CA TYR A 97 10.85 -7.81 -29.16
C TYR A 97 10.01 -7.34 -30.34
N ASN A 98 8.93 -8.06 -30.63
CA ASN A 98 7.85 -7.50 -31.43
C ASN A 98 6.95 -6.66 -30.52
N TRP A 99 7.30 -5.38 -30.35
CA TRP A 99 6.61 -4.45 -29.45
C TRP A 99 5.12 -4.26 -29.75
N HIS A 100 4.67 -4.50 -30.99
CA HIS A 100 3.26 -4.45 -31.34
C HIS A 100 2.44 -5.62 -30.76
N LYS A 101 3.11 -6.71 -30.36
CA LYS A 101 2.48 -7.85 -29.68
C LYS A 101 2.55 -7.75 -28.16
N ILE A 102 3.31 -6.81 -27.61
CA ILE A 102 3.44 -6.60 -26.16
C ILE A 102 2.28 -5.71 -25.69
N ASN A 103 1.50 -6.19 -24.72
CA ASN A 103 0.34 -5.48 -24.18
C ASN A 103 0.76 -4.37 -23.21
N SER A 104 1.78 -4.63 -22.38
CA SER A 104 2.33 -3.63 -21.46
C SER A 104 3.79 -3.90 -21.12
N LEU A 105 4.49 -2.83 -20.74
CA LEU A 105 5.83 -2.87 -20.20
C LEU A 105 5.77 -2.46 -18.72
N ILE A 106 6.12 -3.37 -17.82
CA ILE A 106 6.28 -3.08 -16.40
C ILE A 106 7.74 -2.68 -16.16
N ILE A 107 7.98 -1.49 -15.61
CA ILE A 107 9.34 -1.05 -15.28
C ILE A 107 9.54 -0.94 -13.77
N SER A 108 10.72 -1.38 -13.31
CA SER A 108 11.12 -1.25 -11.92
C SER A 108 11.26 0.23 -11.51
N PRO A 109 10.90 0.61 -10.26
CA PRO A 109 10.90 2.01 -9.81
C PRO A 109 12.25 2.73 -9.93
N GLY A 110 13.37 2.02 -9.84
CA GLY A 110 14.71 2.62 -9.96
C GLY A 110 15.03 3.18 -11.34
N LEU A 111 14.26 2.83 -12.37
CA LEU A 111 14.51 3.26 -13.76
C LEU A 111 13.92 4.64 -14.01
N ASP A 112 14.65 5.52 -14.68
CA ASP A 112 14.11 6.82 -15.13
C ASP A 112 13.21 6.63 -16.35
N PRO A 113 11.88 6.78 -16.23
CA PRO A 113 10.99 6.58 -17.38
C PRO A 113 11.27 7.57 -18.52
N GLN A 114 11.85 8.74 -18.24
CA GLN A 114 12.11 9.78 -19.23
C GLN A 114 13.45 9.55 -19.97
N LEU A 115 14.45 8.99 -19.29
CA LEU A 115 15.80 8.86 -19.84
C LEU A 115 16.12 7.44 -20.34
N HIS A 116 15.49 6.42 -19.76
CA HIS A 116 15.88 5.04 -19.98
C HIS A 116 15.58 4.59 -21.43
N TRP A 117 16.54 3.91 -22.07
CA TRP A 117 16.45 3.52 -23.47
C TRP A 117 15.25 2.60 -23.78
N ILE A 118 14.83 1.79 -22.79
CA ILE A 118 13.69 0.89 -22.94
C ILE A 118 12.38 1.63 -23.23
N THR A 119 12.17 2.80 -22.63
CA THR A 119 10.92 3.55 -22.80
C THR A 119 10.80 4.12 -24.21
N LYS A 120 11.93 4.37 -24.87
CA LYS A 120 11.99 4.78 -26.29
C LYS A 120 11.64 3.64 -27.26
N LEU A 121 11.87 2.39 -26.85
CA LEU A 121 11.53 1.21 -27.66
C LEU A 121 10.07 0.78 -27.49
N ALA A 122 9.51 0.99 -26.29
CA ALA A 122 8.16 0.58 -25.97
C ALA A 122 7.13 1.19 -26.94
N LYS A 123 6.24 0.34 -27.47
CA LYS A 123 5.06 0.73 -28.28
C LYS A 123 3.74 0.38 -27.58
N CYS A 124 3.79 0.23 -26.25
CA CYS A 124 2.70 -0.20 -25.40
C CYS A 124 2.64 0.66 -24.13
N LYS A 125 1.58 0.51 -23.32
CA LYS A 125 1.46 1.23 -22.05
C LYS A 125 2.58 0.79 -21.10
N ILE A 126 3.30 1.76 -20.56
CA ILE A 126 4.28 1.55 -19.50
C ILE A 126 3.52 1.61 -18.18
N LYS A 127 3.73 0.64 -17.29
CA LYS A 127 3.07 0.57 -15.98
C LYS A 127 4.08 0.33 -14.87
N SER A 128 3.67 0.66 -13.65
CA SER A 128 4.38 0.29 -12.42
C SER A 128 3.90 -1.05 -11.84
N ASP A 129 4.67 -1.60 -10.90
CA ASP A 129 4.25 -2.72 -10.05
C ASP A 129 3.04 -2.37 -9.19
N ILE A 130 2.92 -1.10 -8.77
CA ILE A 130 1.80 -0.61 -7.97
C ILE A 130 0.51 -0.56 -8.78
N GLU A 131 0.54 -0.04 -10.01
CA GLU A 131 -0.63 -0.05 -10.90
C GLU A 131 -1.09 -1.48 -11.18
N LEU A 132 -0.15 -2.37 -11.50
CA LEU A 132 -0.47 -3.78 -11.72
C LEU A 132 -1.13 -4.40 -10.47
N PHE A 133 -0.64 -4.07 -9.27
CA PHE A 133 -1.25 -4.51 -8.02
C PHE A 133 -2.65 -3.93 -7.81
N LEU A 134 -2.87 -2.63 -8.06
CA LEU A 134 -4.20 -2.03 -7.91
C LEU A 134 -5.21 -2.66 -8.87
N GLU A 135 -4.78 -3.05 -10.07
CA GLU A 135 -5.61 -3.77 -11.05
C GLU A 135 -6.03 -5.17 -10.59
N THR A 136 -5.33 -5.79 -9.63
CA THR A 136 -5.70 -7.12 -9.09
C THR A 136 -6.69 -7.08 -7.93
N LEU A 137 -6.99 -5.89 -7.41
CA LEU A 137 -7.83 -5.76 -6.22
C LEU A 137 -9.32 -5.95 -6.52
N THR A 138 -10.00 -6.61 -5.60
CA THR A 138 -11.47 -6.69 -5.60
C THR A 138 -12.10 -5.49 -4.90
N THR A 139 -13.38 -5.23 -5.16
CA THR A 139 -14.13 -4.11 -4.53
C THR A 139 -14.25 -4.20 -3.01
N LYS A 140 -14.05 -5.41 -2.44
CA LYS A 140 -14.08 -5.67 -0.99
C LYS A 140 -12.78 -5.28 -0.30
N GLN A 141 -11.66 -5.31 -1.03
CA GLN A 141 -10.34 -5.02 -0.48
C GLN A 141 -10.13 -3.52 -0.37
N LYS A 142 -9.39 -3.12 0.67
CA LYS A 142 -9.11 -1.70 0.96
C LYS A 142 -7.63 -1.40 0.88
N VAL A 143 -7.30 -0.21 0.39
CA VAL A 143 -5.91 0.25 0.31
C VAL A 143 -5.68 1.52 1.11
N VAL A 144 -4.70 1.47 2.00
CA VAL A 144 -4.12 2.63 2.68
C VAL A 144 -2.74 2.86 2.09
N GLY A 145 -2.59 3.90 1.27
CA GLY A 145 -1.30 4.30 0.71
C GLY A 145 -0.62 5.35 1.57
N ILE A 146 0.68 5.19 1.85
CA ILE A 146 1.46 6.11 2.67
C ILE A 146 2.66 6.63 1.88
N THR A 147 2.81 7.94 1.80
CA THR A 147 4.02 8.60 1.28
C THR A 147 4.44 9.79 2.15
N GLY A 148 5.63 10.31 1.84
CA GLY A 148 6.28 11.42 2.51
C GLY A 148 7.78 11.37 2.29
N THR A 149 8.51 12.39 2.75
CA THR A 149 9.98 12.31 2.76
C THR A 149 10.43 11.41 3.91
N ASN A 150 9.92 11.64 5.12
CA ASN A 150 10.31 10.94 6.34
C ASN A 150 9.13 10.26 7.05
N GLY A 151 9.41 9.26 7.88
CA GLY A 151 8.42 8.61 8.76
C GLY A 151 7.50 7.59 8.07
N LYS A 152 7.65 7.37 6.76
CA LYS A 152 6.84 6.43 5.97
C LYS A 152 6.81 5.03 6.60
N SER A 153 7.98 4.43 6.83
CA SER A 153 8.08 3.05 7.27
C SER A 153 7.52 2.82 8.66
N THR A 154 7.84 3.72 9.59
CA THR A 154 7.28 3.68 10.94
C THR A 154 5.76 3.79 10.91
N THR A 155 5.20 4.74 10.15
CA THR A 155 3.75 4.90 10.04
C THR A 155 3.08 3.69 9.38
N THR A 156 3.64 3.18 8.29
CA THR A 156 3.15 1.98 7.58
C THR A 156 3.11 0.78 8.53
N SER A 157 4.21 0.52 9.27
CA SER A 157 4.27 -0.56 10.25
C SER A 157 3.29 -0.36 11.40
N LEU A 158 3.14 0.87 11.91
CA LEU A 158 2.23 1.18 13.02
C LEU A 158 0.77 0.97 12.64
N ILE A 159 0.33 1.49 11.50
CA ILE A 159 -1.04 1.29 10.99
C ILE A 159 -1.31 -0.20 10.80
N GLY A 160 -0.38 -0.91 10.16
CA GLY A 160 -0.50 -2.35 9.95
C GLY A 160 -0.59 -3.14 11.27
N HIS A 161 0.21 -2.76 12.28
CA HIS A 161 0.15 -3.37 13.62
C HIS A 161 -1.20 -3.14 14.29
N ILE A 162 -1.70 -1.90 14.30
CA ILE A 162 -2.99 -1.55 14.90
C ILE A 162 -4.14 -2.34 14.25
N LEU A 163 -4.17 -2.42 12.92
CA LEU A 163 -5.21 -3.15 12.20
C LEU A 163 -5.16 -4.66 12.48
N LYS A 164 -3.95 -5.24 12.58
CA LYS A 164 -3.79 -6.65 12.98
C LYS A 164 -4.27 -6.90 14.40
N VAL A 165 -3.94 -6.03 15.34
CA VAL A 165 -4.44 -6.10 16.73
C VAL A 165 -5.96 -5.98 16.78
N ALA A 166 -6.55 -5.20 15.88
CA ALA A 166 -8.01 -5.09 15.71
C ALA A 166 -8.66 -6.30 15.01
N GLY A 167 -7.91 -7.39 14.79
CA GLY A 167 -8.42 -8.64 14.22
C GLY A 167 -8.65 -8.61 12.70
N LYS A 168 -8.03 -7.67 11.98
CA LYS A 168 -8.12 -7.60 10.51
C LYS A 168 -7.05 -8.45 9.84
N LYS A 169 -7.38 -9.01 8.67
CA LYS A 169 -6.40 -9.53 7.71
C LYS A 169 -5.72 -8.34 7.00
N VAL A 170 -4.41 -8.19 7.21
CA VAL A 170 -3.66 -7.02 6.74
C VAL A 170 -2.37 -7.41 6.03
N GLY A 171 -2.30 -7.07 4.74
CA GLY A 171 -1.07 -7.05 3.96
C GLY A 171 -0.29 -5.76 4.19
N ILE A 172 1.00 -5.84 4.51
CA ILE A 172 1.87 -4.67 4.71
C ILE A 172 3.03 -4.78 3.74
N GLY A 173 3.21 -3.80 2.86
CA GLY A 173 4.24 -3.87 1.83
C GLY A 173 4.44 -2.61 1.01
N GLY A 174 4.94 -2.78 -0.21
CA GLY A 174 5.31 -1.70 -1.13
C GLY A 174 6.79 -1.43 -1.10
N ASN A 175 7.17 -0.16 -0.94
CA ASN A 175 8.56 0.23 -0.76
C ASN A 175 9.16 -0.33 0.54
N LEU A 176 8.32 -0.53 1.56
CA LEU A 176 8.70 -1.19 2.80
C LEU A 176 8.53 -2.70 2.67
N GLY A 177 9.57 -3.45 3.05
CA GLY A 177 9.46 -4.89 3.23
C GLY A 177 9.17 -5.61 1.92
N ASN A 178 8.00 -6.24 1.80
CA ASN A 178 7.65 -7.06 0.64
C ASN A 178 7.06 -6.21 -0.50
N PRO A 179 7.46 -6.46 -1.76
CA PRO A 179 6.77 -5.89 -2.92
C PRO A 179 5.28 -6.20 -2.85
N VAL A 180 4.44 -5.28 -3.35
CA VAL A 180 2.98 -5.40 -3.27
C VAL A 180 2.44 -6.68 -3.91
N LEU A 181 3.05 -7.13 -5.01
CA LEU A 181 2.65 -8.36 -5.72
C LEU A 181 3.09 -9.65 -5.02
N ASN A 182 3.83 -9.56 -3.91
CA ASN A 182 4.13 -10.70 -3.04
C ASN A 182 3.23 -10.74 -1.78
N LEU A 183 2.28 -9.81 -1.63
CA LEU A 183 1.32 -9.84 -0.53
C LEU A 183 0.26 -10.92 -0.80
N ASN A 184 -0.33 -11.48 0.26
CA ASN A 184 -1.37 -12.48 0.12
C ASN A 184 -2.62 -11.86 -0.53
N ALA A 185 -3.27 -12.58 -1.43
CA ALA A 185 -4.44 -12.08 -2.16
C ALA A 185 -5.73 -12.06 -1.30
N ASP A 186 -5.76 -12.75 -0.16
CA ASP A 186 -6.94 -12.85 0.73
C ASP A 186 -6.95 -11.82 1.87
N GLU A 187 -6.02 -10.86 1.86
CA GLU A 187 -6.00 -9.76 2.83
C GLU A 187 -7.20 -8.83 2.61
N GLU A 188 -7.78 -8.34 3.71
CA GLU A 188 -8.90 -7.39 3.68
C GLU A 188 -8.38 -5.96 3.42
N ILE A 189 -7.24 -5.62 4.02
CA ILE A 189 -6.65 -4.28 3.99
C ILE A 189 -5.19 -4.38 3.60
N TYR A 190 -4.76 -3.57 2.63
CA TYR A 190 -3.38 -3.39 2.26
C TYR A 190 -2.87 -2.04 2.75
N VAL A 191 -1.79 -2.08 3.53
CA VAL A 191 -1.08 -0.90 4.01
C VAL A 191 0.21 -0.79 3.21
N VAL A 192 0.23 0.13 2.25
CA VAL A 192 1.25 0.20 1.19
C VAL A 192 2.09 1.46 1.36
N GLU A 193 3.38 1.27 1.62
CA GLU A 193 4.35 2.36 1.54
C GLU A 193 4.71 2.65 0.08
N LEU A 194 4.65 3.91 -0.32
CA LEU A 194 4.92 4.37 -1.68
C LEU A 194 6.05 5.39 -1.71
N SER A 195 7.13 5.07 -2.42
CA SER A 195 8.22 6.01 -2.71
C SER A 195 7.82 7.01 -3.81
N SER A 196 8.55 8.12 -3.92
CA SER A 196 8.38 9.03 -5.06
C SER A 196 8.71 8.37 -6.39
N PHE A 197 9.65 7.41 -6.43
CA PHE A 197 10.01 6.71 -7.67
C PHE A 197 8.88 5.80 -8.15
N GLN A 198 8.18 5.14 -7.23
CA GLN A 198 6.98 4.36 -7.57
C GLN A 198 5.86 5.28 -8.05
N LEU A 199 5.58 6.37 -7.32
CA LEU A 199 4.52 7.31 -7.69
C LEU A 199 4.78 8.03 -9.02
N GLU A 200 6.04 8.23 -9.40
CA GLU A 200 6.41 8.83 -10.69
C GLU A 200 5.84 8.01 -11.86
N LEU A 201 5.89 6.68 -11.74
CA LEU A 201 5.48 5.71 -12.76
C LEU A 201 3.97 5.45 -12.82
N ILE A 202 3.18 6.03 -11.91
CA ILE A 202 1.74 5.78 -11.82
C ILE A 202 1.00 6.89 -12.54
N ASP A 203 0.18 6.53 -13.51
CA ASP A 203 -0.74 7.44 -14.18
C ASP A 203 -2.09 7.48 -13.45
N GLU A 204 -2.60 6.31 -13.07
CA GLU A 204 -3.90 6.15 -12.43
C GLU A 204 -3.73 5.58 -11.02
N MET A 205 -4.15 6.35 -10.03
CA MET A 205 -4.14 5.95 -8.62
C MET A 205 -5.58 5.85 -8.12
N ASN A 206 -5.91 4.73 -7.46
CA ASN A 206 -7.21 4.53 -6.84
C ASN A 206 -7.03 3.80 -5.51
N VAL A 207 -7.03 4.56 -4.41
CA VAL A 207 -6.89 4.04 -3.04
C VAL A 207 -8.02 4.55 -2.14
N ASP A 208 -8.38 3.80 -1.10
CA ASP A 208 -9.41 4.27 -0.17
C ASP A 208 -8.89 5.39 0.73
N ILE A 209 -7.66 5.25 1.24
CA ILE A 209 -7.02 6.25 2.09
C ILE A 209 -5.60 6.54 1.57
N ALA A 210 -5.28 7.81 1.41
CA ALA A 210 -3.91 8.27 1.15
C ALA A 210 -3.39 9.07 2.32
N ILE A 211 -2.14 8.84 2.72
CA ILE A 211 -1.46 9.58 3.78
C ILE A 211 -0.22 10.25 3.20
N LEU A 212 -0.19 11.58 3.22
CA LEU A 212 0.98 12.38 2.90
C LEU A 212 1.54 12.98 4.20
N LEU A 213 2.63 12.39 4.71
CA LEU A 213 3.15 12.74 6.04
C LEU A 213 3.85 14.10 6.07
N ASN A 214 4.77 14.32 5.15
CA ASN A 214 5.61 15.50 5.08
C ASN A 214 6.29 15.59 3.71
N ILE A 215 6.70 16.79 3.33
CA ILE A 215 7.52 17.02 2.14
C ILE A 215 8.68 17.93 2.56
N THR A 216 9.90 17.41 2.43
CA THR A 216 11.16 18.15 2.49
C THR A 216 12.01 17.79 1.26
N PRO A 217 12.93 18.67 0.81
CA PRO A 217 13.77 18.40 -0.36
C PRO A 217 14.50 17.08 -0.25
N ASP A 218 14.35 16.23 -1.25
CA ASP A 218 14.94 14.90 -1.35
C ASP A 218 14.87 14.43 -2.81
N HIS A 219 15.88 13.70 -3.28
CA HIS A 219 15.96 13.18 -4.66
C HIS A 219 15.67 14.20 -5.78
N ILE A 220 16.03 15.48 -5.58
CA ILE A 220 15.75 16.56 -6.54
C ILE A 220 16.55 16.39 -7.84
N ASP A 221 17.71 15.75 -7.78
CA ASP A 221 18.48 15.31 -8.95
C ASP A 221 17.64 14.41 -9.87
N ARG A 222 16.89 13.47 -9.29
CA ARG A 222 15.95 12.62 -10.02
C ARG A 222 14.69 13.37 -10.45
N HIS A 223 14.10 14.14 -9.55
CA HIS A 223 12.81 14.78 -9.79
C HIS A 223 12.92 16.14 -10.50
N ARG A 224 14.13 16.63 -10.76
CA ARG A 224 14.50 17.89 -11.45
C ARG A 224 14.11 19.17 -10.70
N SER A 225 12.97 19.19 -10.01
CA SER A 225 12.52 20.34 -9.21
C SER A 225 11.69 19.91 -8.00
N MET A 226 11.57 20.80 -7.02
CA MET A 226 10.75 20.58 -5.83
C MET A 226 9.25 20.53 -6.17
N GLU A 227 8.82 21.34 -7.14
CA GLU A 227 7.43 21.38 -7.63
C GLU A 227 7.07 20.04 -8.27
N ASN A 228 7.98 19.43 -9.05
CA ASN A 228 7.74 18.11 -9.61
C ASN A 228 7.72 17.03 -8.52
N TYR A 229 8.61 17.09 -7.53
CA TYR A 229 8.60 16.16 -6.40
C TYR A 229 7.28 16.21 -5.62
N ILE A 230 6.78 17.43 -5.34
CA ILE A 230 5.47 17.64 -4.72
C ILE A 230 4.37 17.07 -5.61
N ARG A 231 4.36 17.41 -6.91
CA ARG A 231 3.36 16.92 -7.87
C ARG A 231 3.30 15.40 -7.92
N ILE A 232 4.45 14.73 -7.95
CA ILE A 232 4.55 13.26 -7.95
C ILE A 232 3.94 12.67 -6.67
N LYS A 233 4.28 13.20 -5.49
CA LYS A 233 3.67 12.73 -4.24
C LYS A 233 2.17 13.01 -4.16
N SER A 234 1.74 14.14 -4.72
CA SER A 234 0.32 14.53 -4.75
C SER A 234 -0.53 13.59 -5.61
N LYS A 235 0.05 12.81 -6.53
CA LYS A 235 -0.68 11.76 -7.26
C LYS A 235 -1.40 10.80 -6.31
N LEU A 236 -0.77 10.45 -5.18
CA LEU A 236 -1.35 9.54 -4.20
C LEU A 236 -2.63 10.10 -3.57
N ILE A 237 -2.61 11.35 -3.10
CA ILE A 237 -3.78 11.96 -2.46
C ILE A 237 -4.89 12.27 -3.48
N ASN A 238 -4.52 12.66 -4.71
CA ASN A 238 -5.47 12.97 -5.78
C ASN A 238 -6.23 11.72 -6.24
N GLY A 239 -5.60 10.56 -6.17
CA GLY A 239 -6.23 9.26 -6.44
C GLY A 239 -6.86 8.58 -5.23
N SER A 240 -7.19 9.33 -4.17
CA SER A 240 -7.75 8.75 -2.94
C SER A 240 -9.19 9.18 -2.68
N LYS A 241 -9.96 8.32 -2.01
CA LYS A 241 -11.29 8.69 -1.49
C LYS A 241 -11.18 9.63 -0.29
N THR A 242 -10.19 9.41 0.57
CA THR A 242 -9.88 10.26 1.73
C THR A 242 -8.38 10.48 1.85
N ALA A 243 -7.97 11.74 1.97
CA ALA A 243 -6.57 12.12 2.14
C ALA A 243 -6.27 12.57 3.58
N VAL A 244 -5.22 12.03 4.19
CA VAL A 244 -4.69 12.47 5.48
C VAL A 244 -3.38 13.22 5.21
N ILE A 245 -3.35 14.51 5.50
CA ILE A 245 -2.31 15.42 4.99
C ILE A 245 -1.61 16.13 6.15
N GLY A 246 -0.28 16.01 6.20
CA GLY A 246 0.58 16.64 7.20
C GLY A 246 0.67 18.15 7.10
N HIS A 247 0.74 18.82 8.25
CA HIS A 247 0.72 20.29 8.34
C HIS A 247 1.85 21.01 7.58
N ASN A 248 3.06 20.43 7.51
CA ASN A 248 4.17 21.02 6.74
C ASN A 248 4.02 20.84 5.21
N THR A 249 2.84 20.38 4.75
CA THR A 249 2.47 20.31 3.33
C THR A 249 1.31 21.27 3.01
N ALA A 250 1.28 22.44 3.68
CA ALA A 250 0.18 23.40 3.62
C ALA A 250 -0.25 23.78 2.19
N GLY A 251 0.68 23.93 1.25
CA GLY A 251 0.36 24.18 -0.16
C GLY A 251 -0.48 23.05 -0.78
N VAL A 252 -0.10 21.80 -0.53
CA VAL A 252 -0.84 20.61 -0.98
C VAL A 252 -2.19 20.51 -0.28
N PHE A 253 -2.21 20.72 1.04
CA PHE A 253 -3.45 20.74 1.84
C PHE A 253 -4.45 21.75 1.32
N ASN A 254 -4.01 22.96 1.00
CA ASN A 254 -4.87 24.05 0.53
C ASN A 254 -5.38 23.79 -0.89
N SER A 255 -4.55 23.21 -1.77
CA SER A 255 -4.94 22.91 -3.15
C SER A 255 -5.88 21.69 -3.29
N PHE A 256 -5.86 20.76 -2.34
CA PHE A 256 -6.68 19.55 -2.42
C PHE A 256 -8.12 19.82 -1.98
N THR A 257 -9.08 19.48 -2.85
CA THR A 257 -10.51 19.79 -2.67
C THR A 257 -11.36 18.57 -2.28
N GLY A 258 -10.79 17.37 -2.31
CA GLY A 258 -11.48 16.14 -1.88
C GLY A 258 -11.61 16.03 -0.35
N ASN A 259 -12.13 14.89 0.11
CA ASN A 259 -12.24 14.63 1.55
C ASN A 259 -10.83 14.58 2.18
N LYS A 260 -10.56 15.50 3.12
CA LYS A 260 -9.24 15.66 3.73
C LYS A 260 -9.28 15.75 5.24
N VAL A 261 -8.32 15.09 5.88
CA VAL A 261 -8.09 15.08 7.32
C VAL A 261 -6.69 15.66 7.59
N PRO A 262 -6.57 16.76 8.35
CA PRO A 262 -5.27 17.33 8.69
C PRO A 262 -4.55 16.51 9.77
N ILE A 263 -3.22 16.38 9.67
CA ILE A 263 -2.35 15.93 10.77
C ILE A 263 -1.67 17.18 11.34
N SER A 264 -2.11 17.65 12.51
CA SER A 264 -1.54 18.83 13.18
C SER A 264 -0.73 18.47 14.42
N GLU A 265 0.42 19.11 14.62
CA GLU A 265 1.17 19.06 15.89
C GLU A 265 0.40 19.74 17.04
N ASN A 266 -0.44 20.74 16.72
CA ASN A 266 -1.34 21.38 17.68
C ASN A 266 -2.74 20.78 17.57
N SER A 267 -2.98 19.71 18.33
CA SER A 267 -4.32 19.11 18.54
C SER A 267 -5.40 20.10 19.00
N ASN A 268 -5.03 21.31 19.41
CA ASN A 268 -5.96 22.30 19.93
C ASN A 268 -6.52 23.27 18.87
N GLU A 269 -5.81 23.63 17.81
CA GLU A 269 -6.30 24.70 16.91
C GLU A 269 -7.17 24.16 15.78
N VAL A 270 -6.77 23.04 15.19
CA VAL A 270 -7.49 22.43 14.06
C VAL A 270 -8.68 21.61 14.54
N LEU A 271 -8.56 20.93 15.68
CA LEU A 271 -9.67 20.19 16.29
C LEU A 271 -10.73 21.15 16.86
N CYS A 272 -10.33 22.31 17.40
CA CYS A 272 -11.28 23.36 17.78
C CYS A 272 -11.99 23.96 16.56
N ASN A 273 -11.30 24.21 15.44
CA ASN A 273 -11.94 24.73 14.23
C ASN A 273 -12.83 23.68 13.51
N PHE A 274 -12.48 22.39 13.61
CA PHE A 274 -13.28 21.30 13.05
C PHE A 274 -14.54 21.02 13.89
N LEU A 275 -14.43 21.08 15.22
CA LEU A 275 -15.56 20.93 16.15
C LEU A 275 -16.46 22.17 16.19
N SER A 276 -15.90 23.38 16.04
CA SER A 276 -16.68 24.63 16.04
C SER A 276 -17.57 24.77 14.80
N ASN A 277 -17.17 24.18 13.66
CA ASN A 277 -17.92 24.28 12.41
C ASN A 277 -18.98 23.19 12.23
N ASN A 278 -18.93 22.10 13.02
CA ASN A 278 -19.83 20.95 12.83
C ASN A 278 -20.57 20.48 14.10
N ILE A 279 -20.35 21.10 15.26
CA ILE A 279 -21.09 20.77 16.49
C ILE A 279 -21.48 22.07 17.19
N ARG A 280 -22.77 22.24 17.52
CA ARG A 280 -23.21 23.36 18.37
C ARG A 280 -22.43 23.32 19.68
N PRO A 281 -21.67 24.37 20.04
CA PRO A 281 -20.84 24.34 21.24
C PRO A 281 -21.72 24.25 22.49
N LEU A 282 -21.48 23.26 23.34
CA LEU A 282 -21.90 23.31 24.73
C LEU A 282 -20.95 24.24 25.49
N PRO A 283 -21.46 25.09 26.40
CA PRO A 283 -20.66 26.15 27.00
C PRO A 283 -19.63 25.57 27.98
N ILE A 284 -18.35 25.91 27.79
CA ILE A 284 -17.30 25.61 28.77
C ILE A 284 -16.90 26.92 29.46
N TYR A 285 -17.12 26.95 30.77
CA TYR A 285 -16.70 28.00 31.70
C TYR A 285 -15.17 28.05 31.87
N GLY A 286 -14.60 29.26 31.83
CA GLY A 286 -13.47 29.65 32.70
C GLY A 286 -12.04 29.56 32.15
N LYS A 287 -11.50 30.73 31.73
CA LYS A 287 -10.05 31.03 31.61
C LYS A 287 -9.31 30.83 32.95
N ARG A 288 -8.13 30.20 32.95
CA ARG A 288 -6.95 30.60 33.78
C ARG A 288 -5.64 29.87 33.41
N ARG A 289 -4.52 30.59 33.60
CA ARG A 289 -3.12 30.26 33.26
C ARG A 289 -2.57 29.08 34.09
N SER A 290 -1.72 28.27 33.45
CA SER A 290 -1.15 27.02 33.99
C SER A 290 -0.02 27.25 35.01
N THR A 291 0.02 26.41 36.05
CA THR A 291 1.16 26.29 36.98
C THR A 291 1.67 24.86 37.04
N ARG A 292 2.84 24.65 37.66
CA ARG A 292 3.63 23.39 37.64
C ARG A 292 2.90 22.19 38.29
N GLU A 293 1.82 22.42 39.04
CA GLU A 293 0.94 21.38 39.59
C GLU A 293 -0.05 20.81 38.56
N ASP A 294 -0.41 21.58 37.51
CA ASP A 294 -1.30 21.12 36.43
C ASP A 294 -0.67 19.97 35.62
N ARG A 295 0.66 19.95 35.49
CA ARG A 295 1.38 18.86 34.81
C ARG A 295 1.33 17.53 35.59
N ARG A 296 1.29 17.57 36.92
CA ARG A 296 1.10 16.37 37.75
C ARG A 296 -0.35 15.90 37.77
N MET A 297 -1.31 16.82 37.67
CA MET A 297 -2.72 16.47 37.47
C MET A 297 -2.97 15.88 36.07
N TYR A 298 -2.26 16.34 35.05
CA TYR A 298 -2.33 15.79 33.69
C TYR A 298 -1.86 14.32 33.64
N LEU A 299 -0.73 13.99 34.28
CA LEU A 299 -0.24 12.60 34.33
C LEU A 299 -1.15 11.67 35.16
N ARG A 300 -1.78 12.18 36.24
CA ARG A 300 -2.80 11.41 36.99
C ARG A 300 -4.13 11.29 36.24
N ASN A 301 -4.47 12.26 35.39
CA ASN A 301 -5.68 12.21 34.58
C ASN A 301 -5.50 11.34 33.34
N VAL A 302 -4.31 11.24 32.74
CA VAL A 302 -4.04 10.26 31.67
C VAL A 302 -4.29 8.82 32.16
N ALA A 303 -3.99 8.51 33.43
CA ALA A 303 -4.31 7.23 34.05
C ALA A 303 -5.79 7.06 34.49
N ARG A 304 -6.58 8.15 34.56
CA ARG A 304 -8.02 8.11 34.89
C ARG A 304 -8.94 8.33 33.69
N PHE A 305 -8.39 8.78 32.56
CA PHE A 305 -9.11 8.95 31.30
C PHE A 305 -9.51 7.61 30.67
N ASP A 306 -8.93 6.50 31.15
CA ASP A 306 -9.24 5.14 30.70
C ASP A 306 -10.59 4.56 31.16
N ASN A 307 -11.29 5.16 32.14
CA ASN A 307 -12.53 4.54 32.67
C ASN A 307 -13.83 5.30 32.40
N LYS A 308 -13.81 6.60 32.08
CA LYS A 308 -15.06 7.37 31.87
C LYS A 308 -15.49 7.49 30.41
N ILE A 309 -14.59 7.34 29.44
CA ILE A 309 -14.96 7.27 28.02
C ILE A 309 -15.48 5.87 27.67
N VAL A 310 -14.96 4.83 28.33
CA VAL A 310 -15.43 3.44 28.20
C VAL A 310 -16.88 3.27 28.70
N GLN A 311 -17.33 4.06 29.70
CA GLN A 311 -18.70 3.97 30.21
C GLN A 311 -19.74 4.83 29.47
N LYS A 312 -19.35 5.76 28.59
CA LYS A 312 -20.31 6.60 27.86
C LYS A 312 -20.48 6.22 26.39
N LEU A 313 -19.69 5.25 25.90
CA LEU A 313 -19.82 4.63 24.59
C LEU A 313 -20.56 3.28 24.62
N SER A 314 -21.10 2.88 25.79
CA SER A 314 -21.76 1.58 25.99
C SER A 314 -23.22 1.51 25.52
N PHE A 315 -23.63 2.35 24.55
CA PHE A 315 -24.95 2.26 23.92
C PHE A 315 -24.87 2.43 22.40
N GLU A 316 -23.92 1.76 21.74
CA GLU A 316 -24.08 1.35 20.35
C GLU A 316 -23.13 0.18 20.05
N ARG A 317 -23.68 -0.92 19.51
CA ARG A 317 -23.00 -2.21 19.34
C ARG A 317 -21.78 -2.09 18.42
N SER A 318 -20.57 -2.40 18.91
CA SER A 318 -19.48 -3.12 18.21
C SER A 318 -18.25 -3.29 19.11
N LEU A 319 -17.98 -4.55 19.46
CA LEU A 319 -16.76 -5.21 19.99
C LEU A 319 -15.64 -4.37 20.67
N PHE A 320 -15.46 -4.59 21.97
CA PHE A 320 -14.15 -4.54 22.65
C PHE A 320 -13.94 -5.87 23.38
N ILE A 321 -12.86 -6.59 23.10
CA ILE A 321 -12.31 -7.63 24.01
C ILE A 321 -10.90 -7.20 24.39
N GLN A 322 -10.72 -7.11 25.71
CA GLN A 322 -9.56 -6.64 26.44
C GLN A 322 -8.52 -7.77 26.58
N VAL A 323 -7.26 -7.51 26.23
CA VAL A 323 -6.15 -8.43 26.56
C VAL A 323 -5.51 -7.95 27.86
N LYS A 324 -5.71 -8.69 28.96
CA LYS A 324 -4.95 -8.54 30.21
C LYS A 324 -3.61 -9.24 30.07
N ASN A 325 -2.53 -8.55 30.44
CA ASN A 325 -1.25 -9.17 30.78
C ASN A 325 -1.22 -9.30 32.30
N GLU A 326 -1.21 -10.53 32.83
CA GLU A 326 -0.99 -10.80 34.24
C GLU A 326 0.47 -11.23 34.45
N ASN A 327 1.12 -10.54 35.40
CA ASN A 327 2.31 -10.90 36.17
C ASN A 327 3.70 -10.85 35.51
N CYS A 328 4.49 -9.86 35.96
CA CYS A 328 5.85 -10.09 36.46
C CYS A 328 6.38 -8.88 37.26
N PHE A 329 6.81 -9.15 38.50
CA PHE A 329 7.53 -8.32 39.49
C PHE A 329 6.70 -7.19 40.15
N THR A 330 6.47 -7.13 41.46
CA THR A 330 6.98 -7.83 42.68
C THR A 330 5.88 -7.78 43.73
#